data_AF-A0A1H2YFB9-F1
#
_entry.id   AF-A0A1H2YFB9-F1
#
_cell.length_a   1.000
_cell.length_b   1.000
_cell.length_c   1.000
_cell.angle_alpha   90.00
_cell.angle_beta   90.00
_cell.angle_gamma   90.00
#
_symmetry.space_group_name_H-M   'P 1'
#
loop_
_entity.id
_entity.type
_entity.pdbx_description
1 polymer ?
#
loop_
_entity_poly.entity_id
_entity_poly.type
_entity_poly.pdbx_seq_one_letter_code
_entity_poly.pdbx_strand_id
1 'polypeptide(L)'
;MKKLTIIICCLILSLISCKPKQTNQKINKKREGLWVEQYTLDSAHYKSVGKYKNNDPVKKWRYYLDGKIIKKERRKGNTCCAKFYHQNGKMQSRGLTVLDTSTKYAHWYYSGNWKFYDYKGKLLIKRNYQNGKLVSETILK
;
A
#
# COMPACT_ATOMS: atom_id res chain seq x y z
N MET A 1 42.53 -22.84 -25.45
CA MET A 1 42.38 -22.23 -24.11
C MET A 1 41.86 -20.80 -24.16
N LYS A 2 42.50 -19.84 -24.85
CA LYS A 2 42.06 -18.43 -24.95
C LYS A 2 40.60 -18.22 -25.41
N LYS A 3 40.11 -18.99 -26.39
CA LYS A 3 38.70 -18.94 -26.85
C LYS A 3 37.70 -19.36 -25.76
N LEU A 4 38.04 -20.37 -24.96
CA LEU A 4 37.21 -20.83 -23.84
C LEU A 4 37.17 -19.79 -22.72
N THR A 5 38.31 -19.13 -22.45
CA THR A 5 38.41 -18.03 -21.47
C THR A 5 37.56 -16.82 -21.88
N ILE A 6 37.54 -16.45 -23.17
CA ILE A 6 36.72 -15.35 -23.70
C ILE A 6 35.23 -15.66 -23.58
N ILE A 7 34.81 -16.90 -23.92
CA ILE A 7 33.41 -17.32 -23.80
C ILE A 7 32.95 -17.30 -22.33
N ILE A 8 33.78 -17.79 -21.41
CA ILE A 8 33.49 -17.74 -19.96
C ILE A 8 33.41 -16.29 -19.47
N CYS A 9 34.29 -15.40 -19.94
CA CYS A 9 34.26 -13.98 -19.57
C CYS A 9 32.98 -13.27 -20.06
N CYS A 10 32.51 -13.57 -21.27
CA CYS A 10 31.25 -13.04 -21.81
C CYS A 10 30.01 -13.57 -21.08
N LEU A 11 30.03 -14.83 -20.61
CA LEU A 11 28.97 -15.42 -19.78
C LEU A 11 28.92 -14.82 -18.37
N ILE A 12 30.04 -14.41 -17.80
CA ILE A 12 30.10 -13.74 -16.49
C ILE A 12 29.57 -12.29 -16.58
N LEU A 13 29.85 -11.59 -17.70
CA LEU A 13 29.38 -10.22 -17.94
C LEU A 13 27.86 -10.10 -18.12
N SER A 14 27.19 -11.15 -18.61
CA SER A 14 25.73 -11.14 -18.80
C SER A 14 24.94 -11.31 -17.49
N LEU A 15 25.57 -11.77 -16.41
CA LEU A 15 24.94 -11.99 -15.11
C LEU A 15 24.83 -10.70 -14.25
N ILE A 16 25.46 -9.59 -14.67
CA ILE A 16 25.56 -8.35 -13.87
C ILE A 16 24.45 -7.33 -14.23
N SER A 17 23.57 -7.61 -15.21
CA SER A 17 22.64 -6.60 -15.75
C SER A 17 21.39 -6.32 -14.89
N CYS A 18 21.30 -6.79 -13.64
CA CYS A 18 20.19 -6.41 -12.76
C CYS A 18 20.48 -5.06 -12.08
N LYS A 19 20.22 -3.95 -12.77
CA LYS A 19 20.26 -2.62 -12.14
C LYS A 19 19.22 -2.57 -11.01
N PRO A 20 19.57 -2.14 -9.79
CA PRO A 20 18.60 -2.02 -8.71
C PRO A 20 17.47 -1.08 -9.13
N LYS A 21 16.23 -1.43 -8.77
CA LYS A 21 15.08 -0.56 -9.05
C LYS A 21 15.27 0.75 -8.28
N GLN A 22 15.50 1.83 -9.02
CA GLN A 22 15.60 3.16 -8.45
C GLN A 22 14.27 3.53 -7.78
N THR A 23 14.36 4.10 -6.58
CA THR A 23 13.21 4.55 -5.79
C THR A 23 13.19 6.08 -5.73
N ASN A 24 12.02 6.66 -5.44
CA ASN A 24 11.84 8.08 -5.15
C ASN A 24 12.25 9.03 -6.30
N GLN A 25 12.08 8.60 -7.55
CA GLN A 25 12.48 9.37 -8.74
C GLN A 25 11.50 10.50 -9.09
N LYS A 26 11.99 11.67 -9.47
CA LYS A 26 11.15 12.71 -10.07
C LYS A 26 11.45 12.86 -11.56
N ILE A 27 10.42 12.80 -12.41
CA ILE A 27 10.48 13.15 -13.83
C ILE A 27 9.65 14.41 -14.04
N ASN A 28 10.24 15.45 -14.65
CA ASN A 28 9.59 16.76 -14.82
C ASN A 28 9.01 17.32 -13.51
N LYS A 29 9.78 17.21 -12.41
CA LYS A 29 9.41 17.60 -11.04
C LYS A 29 8.24 16.80 -10.44
N LYS A 30 7.75 15.74 -11.10
CA LYS A 30 6.65 14.88 -10.63
C LYS A 30 7.16 13.52 -10.20
N ARG A 31 6.57 12.96 -9.13
CA ARG A 31 6.90 11.63 -8.61
C ARG A 31 6.55 10.55 -9.63
N GLU A 32 7.51 9.68 -9.91
CA GLU A 32 7.39 8.57 -10.86
C GLU A 32 8.02 7.31 -10.27
N GLY A 33 7.44 6.14 -10.57
CA GLY A 33 8.04 4.87 -10.20
C GLY A 33 7.83 4.47 -8.73
N LEU A 34 8.70 3.58 -8.24
CA LEU A 34 8.61 3.02 -6.89
C LEU A 34 8.93 4.11 -5.86
N TRP A 35 8.04 4.28 -4.90
CA TRP A 35 8.23 5.20 -3.78
C TRP A 35 8.35 4.43 -2.48
N VAL A 36 9.37 4.77 -1.70
CA VAL A 36 9.60 4.25 -0.36
C VAL A 36 9.84 5.45 0.54
N GLU A 37 8.92 5.70 1.46
CA GLU A 37 9.05 6.73 2.49
C GLU A 37 9.25 6.04 3.83
N GLN A 38 10.14 6.58 4.64
CA GLN A 38 10.43 6.07 5.98
C GLN A 38 10.56 7.26 6.91
N TYR A 39 9.99 7.14 8.10
CA TYR A 39 10.15 8.14 9.16
C TYR A 39 10.01 7.46 10.51
N THR A 40 10.60 8.08 11.53
CA THR A 40 10.48 7.65 12.92
C THR A 40 9.66 8.69 13.67
N LEU A 41 8.72 8.22 14.49
CA LEU A 41 8.02 9.04 15.47
C LEU A 41 8.21 8.36 16.82
N ASP A 42 8.83 9.05 17.77
CA ASP A 42 9.32 8.49 19.03
C ASP A 42 10.22 7.26 18.79
N SER A 43 9.80 6.07 19.24
CA SER A 43 10.49 4.79 19.01
C SER A 43 9.89 3.97 17.87
N ALA A 44 8.85 4.46 17.21
CA ALA A 44 8.10 3.74 16.18
C ALA A 44 8.61 4.04 14.77
N HIS A 45 8.90 3.00 13.99
CA HIS A 45 9.46 3.10 12.64
C HIS A 45 8.38 2.87 11.59
N TYR A 46 8.02 3.93 10.87
CA TYR A 46 7.03 3.87 9.82
C TYR A 46 7.70 3.71 8.45
N LYS A 47 7.09 2.88 7.61
CA LYS A 47 7.49 2.73 6.21
C LYS A 47 6.27 2.64 5.31
N SER A 48 6.25 3.43 4.24
CA SER A 48 5.27 3.32 3.15
C SER A 48 5.98 2.84 1.88
N VAL A 49 5.31 1.97 1.12
CA VAL A 49 5.80 1.49 -0.18
C VAL A 49 4.66 1.55 -1.18
N GLY A 50 4.87 2.30 -2.26
CA GLY A 50 3.86 2.58 -3.26
C GLY A 50 4.45 2.82 -4.64
N LYS A 51 3.59 3.10 -5.61
CA LYS A 51 4.02 3.54 -6.94
C LYS A 51 3.34 4.85 -7.27
N TYR A 52 4.10 5.80 -7.80
CA TYR A 52 3.55 6.99 -8.44
C TYR A 52 3.62 6.87 -9.96
N LYS A 53 2.68 7.53 -10.64
CA LYS A 53 2.76 7.87 -12.06
C LYS A 53 2.32 9.33 -12.18
N ASN A 54 3.20 10.24 -12.60
CA ASN A 54 2.86 11.66 -12.77
C ASN A 54 2.23 12.30 -11.50
N ASN A 55 2.82 12.06 -10.31
CA ASN A 55 2.27 12.41 -8.98
C ASN A 55 1.03 11.63 -8.50
N ASP A 56 0.38 10.83 -9.34
CA ASP A 56 -0.78 10.04 -8.93
C ASP A 56 -0.36 8.74 -8.26
N PRO A 57 -0.85 8.43 -7.03
CA PRO A 57 -0.60 7.15 -6.40
C PRO A 57 -1.37 6.06 -7.16
N VAL A 58 -0.63 5.10 -7.70
CA VAL A 58 -1.18 4.00 -8.52
C VAL A 58 -0.91 2.64 -7.89
N LYS A 59 -1.64 1.62 -8.37
CA LYS A 59 -1.50 0.21 -7.95
C LYS A 59 -1.78 0.02 -6.46
N LYS A 60 -0.95 -0.78 -5.78
CA LYS A 60 -1.11 -1.19 -4.39
C LYS A 60 -0.10 -0.42 -3.54
N TRP A 61 -0.58 0.12 -2.44
CA TRP A 61 0.23 0.74 -1.40
C TRP A 61 0.27 -0.17 -0.18
N ARG A 62 1.42 -0.20 0.50
CA ARG A 62 1.65 -0.98 1.72
C ARG A 62 2.26 -0.07 2.76
N TYR A 63 1.78 -0.18 3.99
CA TYR A 63 2.25 0.59 5.12
C TYR A 63 2.66 -0.36 6.23
N TYR A 64 3.77 -0.02 6.87
CA TYR A 64 4.43 -0.83 7.88
C TYR A 64 4.72 0.01 9.11
N LEU A 65 4.62 -0.62 10.27
CA LEU A 65 5.05 -0.12 11.57
C LEU A 65 6.00 -1.16 12.16
N ASP A 66 7.23 -0.75 12.47
CA ASP A 66 8.30 -1.62 13.00
C ASP A 66 8.47 -2.91 12.16
N GLY A 67 8.47 -2.72 10.84
CA GLY A 67 8.58 -3.81 9.85
C GLY A 67 7.32 -4.67 9.67
N LYS A 68 6.31 -4.53 10.52
CA LYS A 68 5.04 -5.28 10.43
C LYS A 68 4.03 -4.53 9.57
N ILE A 69 3.32 -5.25 8.71
CA ILE A 69 2.32 -4.63 7.83
C ILE A 69 1.08 -4.24 8.63
N ILE A 70 0.69 -2.96 8.55
CA ILE A 70 -0.48 -2.43 9.26
C ILE A 70 -1.62 -2.08 8.30
N LYS A 71 -1.30 -1.78 7.03
CA LYS A 71 -2.30 -1.35 6.05
C LYS A 71 -1.91 -1.72 4.62
N LYS A 72 -2.90 -2.09 3.81
CA LYS A 72 -2.81 -2.16 2.34
C LYS A 72 -3.92 -1.36 1.72
N GLU A 73 -3.57 -0.63 0.67
CA GLU A 73 -4.52 0.13 -0.13
C GLU A 73 -4.40 -0.24 -1.60
N ARG A 74 -5.52 -0.25 -2.31
CA ARG A 74 -5.56 -0.38 -3.77
C ARG A 74 -6.49 0.68 -4.33
N ARG A 75 -5.91 1.69 -4.98
CA ARG A 75 -6.65 2.82 -5.55
C ARG A 75 -7.18 2.49 -6.94
N LYS A 76 -8.41 2.90 -7.22
CA LYS A 76 -9.05 2.87 -8.55
C LYS A 76 -9.91 4.12 -8.70
N GLY A 77 -9.40 5.12 -9.42
CA GLY A 77 -10.04 6.43 -9.56
C GLY A 77 -10.17 7.14 -8.20
N ASN A 78 -11.40 7.53 -7.86
CA ASN A 78 -11.78 8.12 -6.57
C ASN A 78 -12.09 7.08 -5.49
N THR A 79 -11.93 5.79 -5.75
CA THR A 79 -12.16 4.73 -4.75
C THR A 79 -10.87 4.07 -4.31
N CYS A 80 -10.85 3.55 -3.09
CA CYS A 80 -9.73 2.79 -2.55
C CYS A 80 -10.24 1.60 -1.72
N CYS A 81 -9.78 0.39 -2.06
CA CYS A 81 -10.00 -0.76 -1.19
C CYS A 81 -8.93 -0.75 -0.09
N ALA A 82 -9.34 -0.54 1.16
CA ALA A 82 -8.46 -0.54 2.32
C ALA A 82 -8.53 -1.88 3.07
N LYS A 83 -7.38 -2.35 3.54
CA LYS A 83 -7.25 -3.48 4.47
C LYS A 83 -6.32 -3.05 5.60
N PHE A 84 -6.78 -3.21 6.83
CA PHE A 84 -5.99 -2.99 8.04
C PHE A 84 -5.66 -4.33 8.68
N TYR A 85 -4.56 -4.36 9.43
CA TYR A 85 -4.01 -5.58 10.01
C TYR A 85 -3.71 -5.37 11.49
N HIS A 86 -4.01 -6.39 12.28
CA HIS A 86 -3.60 -6.51 13.67
C HIS A 86 -2.08 -6.72 13.75
N GLN A 87 -1.51 -6.52 14.94
CA GLN A 87 -0.07 -6.71 15.17
C GLN A 87 0.42 -8.14 14.87
N ASN A 88 -0.46 -9.14 14.96
CA ASN A 88 -0.17 -10.53 14.59
C ASN A 88 -0.31 -10.81 13.09
N GLY A 89 -0.51 -9.79 12.26
CA GLY A 89 -0.62 -9.89 10.81
C GLY A 89 -1.99 -10.37 10.30
N LYS A 90 -2.93 -10.73 11.18
CA LYS A 90 -4.30 -11.07 10.78
C LYS A 90 -5.07 -9.81 10.39
N MET A 91 -6.02 -9.95 9.49
CA MET A 91 -6.83 -8.84 9.02
C MET A 91 -7.68 -8.28 10.17
N GLN A 92 -7.57 -6.98 10.42
CA GLN A 92 -8.36 -6.26 11.42
C GLN A 92 -9.65 -5.74 10.80
N SER A 93 -9.55 -5.11 9.64
CA SER A 93 -10.72 -4.61 8.92
C SER A 93 -10.47 -4.53 7.42
N ARG A 94 -11.56 -4.53 6.66
CA ARG A 94 -11.51 -4.24 5.22
C ARG A 94 -12.78 -3.55 4.77
N GLY A 95 -12.64 -2.67 3.79
CA GLY A 95 -13.76 -2.00 3.16
C GLY A 95 -13.32 -1.08 2.03
N LEU A 96 -14.26 -0.24 1.60
CA LEU A 96 -14.03 0.77 0.57
C LEU A 96 -13.96 2.15 1.21
N THR A 97 -13.05 2.97 0.73
CA THR A 97 -13.07 4.42 0.94
C THR A 97 -13.28 5.14 -0.38
N VAL A 98 -13.88 6.33 -0.31
CA VAL A 98 -14.10 7.22 -1.45
C VAL A 98 -13.41 8.54 -1.16
N LEU A 99 -12.74 9.08 -2.17
CA LEU A 99 -12.16 10.41 -2.19
C LEU A 99 -13.23 11.40 -2.61
N ASP A 100 -13.46 12.37 -1.75
CA ASP A 100 -14.29 13.53 -2.05
C ASP A 100 -13.40 14.75 -2.28
N THR A 101 -13.60 15.39 -3.42
CA THR A 101 -12.91 16.59 -3.87
C THR A 101 -13.89 17.75 -4.12
N SER A 102 -15.13 17.65 -3.63
CA SER A 102 -16.17 18.67 -3.82
C SER A 102 -15.93 19.93 -2.96
N THR A 103 -15.19 19.79 -1.86
CA THR A 103 -14.81 20.91 -0.99
C THR A 103 -13.37 21.37 -1.25
N LYS A 104 -12.98 22.50 -0.65
CA LYS A 104 -11.60 23.02 -0.73
C LYS A 104 -10.54 21.98 -0.36
N TYR A 105 -10.84 21.07 0.56
CA TYR A 105 -9.89 20.07 1.05
C TYR A 105 -10.38 18.67 0.67
N ALA A 106 -9.60 18.02 -0.20
CA ALA A 106 -9.85 16.64 -0.55
C ALA A 106 -9.72 15.73 0.69
N HIS A 107 -10.70 14.86 0.92
CA HIS A 107 -10.68 13.94 2.05
C HIS A 107 -11.23 12.57 1.66
N TRP A 108 -10.75 11.53 2.35
CA TRP A 108 -11.23 10.17 2.18
C TRP A 108 -12.20 9.81 3.29
N TYR A 109 -13.31 9.16 2.96
CA TYR A 109 -14.25 8.63 3.94
C TYR A 109 -14.64 7.19 3.64
N TYR A 110 -15.17 6.51 4.66
CA TYR A 110 -15.66 5.14 4.54
C TYR A 110 -16.94 5.08 3.71
N SER A 111 -17.04 4.09 2.84
CA SER A 111 -18.21 3.84 2.01
C SER A 111 -18.47 2.34 1.85
N GLY A 112 -19.73 1.98 1.67
CA GLY A 112 -20.19 0.61 1.50
C GLY A 112 -19.92 -0.27 2.72
N ASN A 113 -19.81 -1.57 2.47
CA ASN A 113 -19.68 -2.57 3.52
C ASN A 113 -18.25 -2.70 4.04
N TRP A 114 -18.09 -2.47 5.33
CA TRP A 114 -16.90 -2.72 6.11
C TRP A 114 -17.07 -3.99 6.94
N LYS A 115 -16.00 -4.78 7.02
CA LYS A 115 -15.91 -5.99 7.82
C LYS A 115 -14.78 -5.83 8.82
N PHE A 116 -15.04 -6.12 10.09
CA PHE A 116 -14.09 -6.05 11.20
C PHE A 116 -13.94 -7.42 11.85
N TYR A 117 -12.71 -7.77 12.21
CA TYR A 117 -12.33 -9.11 12.65
C TYR A 117 -11.53 -9.03 13.94
N ASP A 118 -11.63 -10.07 14.78
CA ASP A 118 -10.83 -10.18 16.00
C ASP A 118 -9.36 -10.54 15.71
N TYR A 119 -8.54 -10.63 16.77
CA TYR A 119 -7.15 -11.08 16.69
C TYR A 119 -7.00 -12.54 16.25
N LYS A 120 -8.06 -13.36 16.25
CA LYS A 120 -8.03 -14.75 15.74
C LYS A 120 -8.43 -14.84 14.27
N GLY A 121 -8.99 -13.77 13.69
CA GLY A 121 -9.51 -13.70 12.33
C GLY A 121 -11.02 -13.99 12.22
N LYS A 122 -11.74 -14.14 13.34
CA LYS A 122 -13.20 -14.28 13.36
C LYS A 122 -13.84 -12.94 12.99
N LEU A 123 -14.81 -12.96 12.07
CA LEU A 123 -15.58 -11.78 11.71
C LEU A 123 -16.47 -11.39 12.90
N LEU A 124 -16.28 -10.19 13.44
CA LEU A 124 -17.03 -9.68 14.59
C LEU A 124 -18.14 -8.74 14.16
N ILE A 125 -17.86 -7.82 13.23
CA ILE A 125 -18.77 -6.72 12.91
C ILE A 125 -18.83 -6.50 11.41
N LYS A 126 -20.04 -6.29 10.90
CA LYS A 126 -20.28 -5.70 9.58
C LYS A 126 -20.87 -4.31 9.78
N ARG A 127 -20.32 -3.29 9.11
CA ARG A 127 -20.85 -1.94 9.09
C ARG A 127 -21.13 -1.52 7.66
N ASN A 128 -22.25 -0.84 7.41
CA ASN A 128 -22.51 -0.19 6.15
C ASN A 128 -22.34 1.33 6.31
N TYR A 129 -21.57 1.95 5.42
CA TYR A 129 -21.37 3.39 5.40
C TYR A 129 -21.89 4.01 4.11
N GLN A 130 -22.50 5.19 4.22
CA GLN A 130 -22.85 6.04 3.08
C GLN A 130 -22.30 7.44 3.32
N ASN A 131 -21.48 7.94 2.39
CA ASN A 131 -20.86 9.27 2.47
C ASN A 131 -20.16 9.52 3.81
N GLY A 132 -19.43 8.51 4.31
CA GLY A 132 -18.72 8.57 5.59
C GLY A 132 -19.59 8.31 6.83
N LYS A 133 -20.91 8.30 6.71
CA LYS A 133 -21.85 8.10 7.82
C LYS A 133 -22.19 6.62 8.00
N LEU A 134 -22.20 6.15 9.25
CA LEU A 134 -22.63 4.79 9.58
C LEU A 134 -24.15 4.68 9.37
N VAL A 135 -24.58 3.77 8.50
CA VAL A 135 -26.00 3.53 8.18
C VAL A 135 -26.53 2.33 8.94
N SER A 136 -25.74 1.26 9.04
CA SER A 136 -26.12 0.06 9.78
C SER A 136 -24.92 -0.67 10.34
N GLU A 137 -25.16 -1.40 11.43
CA GLU A 137 -24.18 -2.26 12.07
C GLU A 137 -24.81 -3.62 12.38
N THR A 138 -24.02 -4.68 12.21
CA THR A 138 -24.39 -6.04 12.62
C THR A 138 -23.22 -6.64 13.38
N ILE A 139 -23.43 -6.93 14.66
CA ILE A 139 -22.49 -7.63 15.53
C ILE A 139 -22.78 -9.13 15.42
N LEU A 140 -21.75 -9.91 15.08
CA LEU A 140 -21.82 -11.36 14.97
C LEU A 140 -21.30 -11.97 16.27
N LYS A 141 -22.15 -12.77 16.93
CA LYS A 141 -21.81 -13.50 18.15
C LYS A 141 -20.85 -14.66 17.86
#